data_AF-A0A5C5VQY8-F1
#
_entry.id   AF-A0A5C5VQY8-F1
#
_cell.length_a   1.000
_cell.length_b   1.000
_cell.length_c   1.000
_cell.angle_alpha   90.00
_cell.angle_beta   90.00
_cell.angle_gamma   90.00
#
_symmetry.space_group_name_H-M   'P 1'
#
loop_
_entity.id
_entity.type
_entity.pdbx_description
1 polymer ?
#
loop_
_entity_poly.entity_id
_entity_poly.type
_entity_poly.pdbx_seq_one_letter_code
_entity_poly.pdbx_strand_id
1 'polypeptide(L)'
;MARHAFREGSTSPARLLNVWDKPIENRNVHLLRIEFEIFNEEPNRLLVATGRIACRDVVVGDGYDLSQDRGVCPYVMAFNNFDSSRVSNWLDLANKRPWVEITFGKIHEGDQRNAFKKIGSFDASAFTIKEYAFKLDKDWQKIGDVAGKLGLSENTVRRRIKKLEPEHGALLVRYTPGGHRVICWPRLHNLLSD
;
A
#
# COMPACT_ATOMS: atom_id res chain seq x y z
N MET A 1 2.84 10.38 0.66
CA MET A 1 2.18 9.12 1.04
C MET A 1 2.09 9.04 2.56
N ALA A 2 0.91 8.73 3.09
CA ALA A 2 0.75 8.52 4.53
C ALA A 2 1.54 7.28 4.94
N ARG A 3 2.35 7.40 6.00
CA ARG A 3 3.17 6.31 6.52
C ARG A 3 2.28 5.49 7.44
N HIS A 4 1.96 4.26 7.06
CA HIS A 4 1.12 3.39 7.88
C HIS A 4 2.00 2.53 8.77
N ALA A 5 1.82 2.67 10.08
CA ALA A 5 2.32 1.71 11.04
C ALA A 5 1.37 0.50 11.07
N PHE A 6 1.95 -0.68 10.97
CA PHE A 6 1.30 -1.98 11.14
C PHE A 6 1.65 -2.54 12.52
N ARG A 7 0.82 -3.45 13.03
CA ARG A 7 1.04 -4.06 14.33
C ARG A 7 2.28 -4.96 14.26
N GLU A 8 3.22 -4.80 15.20
CA GLU A 8 4.37 -5.70 15.27
C GLU A 8 3.90 -7.15 15.46
N GLY A 9 4.52 -8.07 14.71
CA GLY A 9 4.22 -9.50 14.73
C GLY A 9 2.98 -9.89 13.94
N SER A 10 2.17 -8.94 13.44
CA SER A 10 1.05 -9.28 12.58
C SER A 10 1.54 -9.69 11.19
N THR A 11 0.83 -10.66 10.61
CA THR A 11 1.03 -11.10 9.25
C THR A 11 -0.17 -10.66 8.40
N SER A 12 0.08 -10.23 7.17
CA SER A 12 -0.97 -9.81 6.26
C SER A 12 -0.69 -10.23 4.81
N PRO A 13 -1.71 -10.71 4.08
CA PRO A 13 -1.64 -10.83 2.64
C PRO A 13 -1.39 -9.46 2.01
N ALA A 14 -0.54 -9.45 0.99
CA ALA A 14 -0.13 -8.24 0.32
C ALA A 14 0.05 -8.48 -1.16
N ARG A 15 -0.33 -7.50 -1.98
CA ARG A 15 -0.15 -7.55 -3.43
C ARG A 15 0.86 -6.49 -3.83
N LEU A 16 1.84 -6.87 -4.65
CA LEU A 16 2.77 -5.91 -5.20
C LEU A 16 2.00 -4.89 -6.04
N LEU A 17 2.17 -3.61 -5.68
CA LEU A 17 1.52 -2.49 -6.35
C LEU A 17 2.47 -1.82 -7.33
N ASN A 18 3.72 -1.57 -6.91
CA ASN A 18 4.69 -0.91 -7.76
C ASN A 18 6.14 -1.20 -7.35
N VAL A 19 7.06 -1.00 -8.30
CA VAL A 19 8.50 -0.98 -8.10
C VAL A 19 9.05 0.28 -8.75
N TRP A 20 9.67 1.15 -7.96
CA TRP A 20 10.23 2.42 -8.42
C TRP A 20 11.75 2.37 -8.39
N ASP A 21 12.41 2.79 -9.46
CA ASP A 21 13.82 3.11 -9.41
C ASP A 21 14.01 4.51 -8.83
N LYS A 22 14.72 4.61 -7.70
CA LYS A 22 15.00 5.89 -7.05
C LYS A 22 16.38 6.39 -7.51
N PRO A 23 16.47 7.67 -7.92
CA PRO A 23 17.73 8.23 -8.34
C PRO A 23 18.73 8.22 -7.16
N ILE A 24 19.91 7.68 -7.41
CA ILE A 24 21.08 7.72 -6.52
C ILE A 24 22.32 8.08 -7.35
N GLU A 25 23.37 8.60 -6.70
CA GLU A 25 24.57 9.08 -7.40
C GLU A 25 25.41 7.95 -8.02
N ASN A 26 25.33 6.75 -7.46
CA ASN A 26 26.07 5.60 -7.95
C ASN A 26 25.38 4.98 -9.16
N ARG A 27 26.10 4.80 -10.28
CA ARG A 27 25.57 4.23 -11.53
C ARG A 27 25.61 2.71 -11.60
N ASN A 28 26.30 2.04 -10.67
CA ASN A 28 26.51 0.59 -10.70
C ASN A 28 25.50 -0.19 -9.83
N VAL A 29 24.71 0.52 -9.04
CA VAL A 29 23.63 -0.04 -8.21
C VAL A 29 22.41 0.85 -8.34
N HIS A 30 21.25 0.27 -8.11
CA HIS A 30 19.94 0.92 -8.16
C HIS A 30 19.27 0.77 -6.80
N LEU A 31 18.67 1.85 -6.32
CA LEU A 31 17.85 1.83 -5.12
C LEU A 31 16.39 1.67 -5.54
N LEU A 32 15.87 0.46 -5.46
CA LEU A 32 14.48 0.20 -5.80
C LEU A 32 13.57 0.38 -4.58
N ARG A 33 12.46 1.09 -4.72
CA ARG A 33 11.36 1.07 -3.76
C ARG A 33 10.28 0.12 -4.23
N ILE A 34 10.03 -0.89 -3.41
CA ILE A 34 8.99 -1.88 -3.61
C ILE A 34 7.78 -1.50 -2.74
N GLU A 35 6.61 -1.38 -3.35
CA GLU A 35 5.36 -0.97 -2.69
C GLU A 35 4.32 -2.07 -2.78
N PHE A 36 3.73 -2.41 -1.63
CA PHE A 36 2.71 -3.44 -1.49
C PHE A 36 1.41 -2.84 -0.95
N GLU A 37 0.30 -3.17 -1.60
CA GLU A 37 -1.04 -2.95 -1.07
C GLU A 37 -1.36 -4.05 -0.05
N ILE A 38 -1.78 -3.66 1.15
CA ILE A 38 -2.06 -4.61 2.24
C ILE A 38 -3.54 -4.97 2.28
N PHE A 39 -3.84 -6.24 2.49
CA PHE A 39 -5.18 -6.81 2.58
C PHE A 39 -5.41 -7.41 3.98
N ASN A 40 -6.65 -7.35 4.43
CA ASN A 40 -7.13 -8.16 5.54
C ASN A 40 -7.68 -9.47 4.99
N GLU A 41 -7.37 -10.57 5.65
CA GLU A 41 -8.06 -11.83 5.45
C GLU A 41 -9.29 -11.88 6.34
N GLU A 42 -10.45 -12.08 5.71
CA GLU A 42 -11.75 -12.18 6.33
C GLU A 42 -12.30 -13.62 6.18
N PRO A 43 -13.33 -14.01 6.97
CA PRO A 43 -13.98 -15.31 6.82
C PRO A 43 -14.44 -15.59 5.37
N ASN A 44 -14.58 -16.88 5.04
CA ASN A 44 -14.96 -17.37 3.70
C ASN A 44 -13.94 -17.06 2.59
N ARG A 45 -12.64 -17.00 2.93
CA ARG A 45 -11.55 -16.74 1.97
C ARG A 45 -11.75 -15.43 1.22
N LEU A 46 -12.09 -14.37 1.94
CA LEU A 46 -12.23 -13.03 1.38
C LEU A 46 -10.99 -12.20 1.74
N LEU A 47 -10.36 -11.59 0.73
CA LEU A 47 -9.30 -10.61 0.92
C LEU A 47 -9.86 -9.22 0.69
N VAL A 48 -9.87 -8.38 1.72
CA VAL A 48 -10.36 -7.01 1.64
C VAL A 48 -9.17 -6.05 1.64
N ALA A 49 -9.05 -5.22 0.61
CA ALA A 49 -8.02 -4.19 0.58
C ALA A 49 -8.15 -3.28 1.81
N THR A 50 -7.05 -2.92 2.45
CA THR A 50 -7.05 -2.03 3.63
C THR A 50 -6.79 -0.56 3.28
N GLY A 51 -6.17 -0.36 2.11
CA GLY A 51 -5.83 0.94 1.58
C GLY A 51 -4.52 1.47 2.11
N ARG A 52 -3.87 0.65 2.94
CA ARG A 52 -2.56 0.91 3.49
C ARG A 52 -1.53 0.32 2.55
N ILE A 53 -0.45 1.08 2.37
CA ILE A 53 0.70 0.66 1.59
C ILE A 53 1.84 0.38 2.55
N ALA A 54 2.43 -0.80 2.42
CA ALA A 54 3.73 -1.10 3.00
C ALA A 54 4.80 -0.92 1.92
N CYS A 55 5.98 -0.43 2.29
CA CYS A 55 7.06 -0.25 1.33
C CYS A 55 8.42 -0.60 1.93
N ARG A 56 9.33 -1.04 1.07
CA ARG A 56 10.72 -1.28 1.39
C ARG A 56 11.62 -0.75 0.28
N ASP A 57 12.73 -0.15 0.67
CA ASP A 57 13.80 0.19 -0.28
C ASP A 57 14.81 -0.98 -0.27
N VAL A 58 15.18 -1.49 -1.45
CA VAL A 58 16.19 -2.54 -1.67
C VAL A 58 17.26 -2.03 -2.63
N VAL A 59 18.49 -2.50 -2.46
CA VAL A 59 19.59 -2.18 -3.37
C VAL A 59 19.84 -3.39 -4.25
N VAL A 60 19.87 -3.16 -5.56
CA VAL A 60 20.14 -4.18 -6.58
C VAL A 60 21.23 -3.63 -7.51
N GLY A 61 22.02 -4.50 -8.12
CA GLY A 61 22.99 -4.10 -9.13
C GLY A 61 22.98 -5.12 -10.26
N ASP A 62 23.16 -4.65 -11.49
CA ASP A 62 23.18 -5.54 -12.63
C ASP A 62 24.39 -6.48 -12.56
N GLY A 63 24.15 -7.78 -12.72
CA GLY A 63 25.20 -8.81 -12.70
C GLY A 63 25.63 -9.28 -11.30
N TYR A 64 24.99 -8.80 -10.24
CA TYR A 64 25.15 -9.38 -8.90
C TYR A 64 24.15 -10.54 -8.71
N ASP A 65 24.62 -11.69 -8.26
CA ASP A 65 23.73 -12.75 -7.77
C ASP A 65 23.20 -12.38 -6.38
N LEU A 66 21.96 -11.89 -6.35
CA LEU A 66 21.30 -11.47 -5.12
C LEU A 66 20.51 -12.60 -4.45
N SER A 67 20.59 -13.83 -4.98
CA SER A 67 19.90 -15.00 -4.40
C SER A 67 20.40 -15.35 -3.00
N GLN A 68 21.62 -14.93 -2.63
CA GLN A 68 22.21 -15.14 -1.30
C GLN A 68 22.19 -13.88 -0.41
N ASP A 69 21.80 -12.73 -0.95
CA ASP A 69 21.76 -11.49 -0.18
C ASP A 69 20.60 -11.55 0.84
N ARG A 70 20.89 -11.45 2.14
CA ARG A 70 19.86 -11.61 3.19
C ARG A 70 18.75 -10.56 3.15
N GLY A 71 19.01 -9.39 2.54
CA GLY A 71 18.03 -8.33 2.34
C GLY A 71 17.15 -8.54 1.12
N VAL A 72 17.67 -9.19 0.07
CA VAL A 72 17.00 -9.34 -1.23
C VAL A 72 16.44 -10.76 -1.46
N CYS A 73 17.17 -11.79 -1.05
CA CYS A 73 16.80 -13.21 -1.17
C CYS A 73 15.36 -13.52 -0.73
N PRO A 74 14.84 -12.99 0.40
CA PRO A 74 13.44 -13.24 0.78
C PRO A 74 12.43 -12.81 -0.28
N TYR A 75 12.69 -11.71 -1.00
CA TYR A 75 11.84 -11.24 -2.10
C TYR A 75 11.95 -12.17 -3.32
N VAL A 76 13.16 -12.60 -3.65
CA VAL A 76 13.41 -13.57 -4.74
C VAL A 76 12.61 -14.85 -4.52
N MET A 77 12.66 -15.38 -3.30
CA MET A 77 11.89 -16.56 -2.91
C MET A 77 10.37 -16.29 -2.93
N ALA A 78 9.92 -15.16 -2.37
CA ALA A 78 8.51 -14.82 -2.32
C ALA A 78 7.89 -14.60 -3.72
N PHE A 79 8.68 -14.16 -4.69
CA PHE A 79 8.27 -13.95 -6.08
C PHE A 79 8.60 -15.14 -7.00
N ASN A 80 8.66 -16.36 -6.45
CA ASN A 80 8.87 -17.61 -7.18
C ASN A 80 10.19 -17.68 -7.97
N ASN A 81 11.30 -17.29 -7.35
CA ASN A 81 12.65 -17.40 -7.88
C ASN A 81 12.85 -16.74 -9.25
N PHE A 82 12.25 -15.56 -9.45
CA PHE A 82 12.55 -14.75 -10.63
C PHE A 82 14.04 -14.36 -10.68
N ASP A 83 14.55 -14.10 -11.88
CA ASP A 83 15.92 -13.61 -12.06
C ASP A 83 16.06 -12.18 -11.48
N SER A 84 16.71 -12.08 -10.32
CA SER A 84 16.91 -10.84 -9.58
C SER A 84 18.16 -10.06 -9.97
N SER A 85 18.96 -10.60 -10.90
CA SER A 85 20.25 -10.02 -11.31
C SER A 85 20.13 -8.83 -12.26
N ARG A 86 18.90 -8.51 -12.72
CA ARG A 86 18.62 -7.42 -13.65
C ARG A 86 17.55 -6.50 -13.10
N VAL A 87 17.82 -5.20 -13.08
CA VAL A 87 16.86 -4.19 -12.62
C VAL A 87 15.54 -4.24 -13.41
N SER A 88 15.61 -4.48 -14.72
CA SER A 88 14.42 -4.61 -15.57
C SER A 88 13.44 -5.66 -15.06
N ASN A 89 13.94 -6.79 -14.56
CA ASN A 89 13.10 -7.88 -14.08
C ASN A 89 12.34 -7.47 -12.80
N TRP A 90 12.96 -6.66 -11.94
CA TRP A 90 12.30 -6.08 -10.77
C TRP A 90 11.19 -5.12 -11.17
N LEU A 91 11.44 -4.25 -12.14
CA LEU A 91 10.46 -3.29 -12.64
C LEU A 91 9.26 -4.01 -13.28
N ASP A 92 9.50 -5.11 -14.00
CA ASP A 92 8.46 -5.93 -14.62
C ASP A 92 7.56 -6.65 -13.60
N LEU A 93 7.99 -6.84 -12.34
CA LEU A 93 7.13 -7.40 -11.30
C LEU A 93 5.89 -6.53 -11.07
N ALA A 94 5.98 -5.21 -11.25
CA ALA A 94 4.84 -4.31 -11.11
C ALA A 94 3.71 -4.64 -12.09
N ASN A 95 4.03 -5.12 -13.29
CA ASN A 95 3.03 -5.56 -14.28
C ASN A 95 2.39 -6.89 -13.90
N LYS A 96 3.16 -7.78 -13.26
CA LYS A 96 2.69 -9.11 -12.82
C LYS A 96 1.87 -9.06 -11.53
N ARG A 97 2.06 -8.03 -10.70
CA ARG A 97 1.39 -7.81 -9.41
C ARG A 97 1.36 -9.08 -8.53
N PRO A 98 2.50 -9.73 -8.27
CA PRO A 98 2.54 -10.95 -7.46
C PRO A 98 2.00 -10.73 -6.06
N TRP A 99 1.45 -11.80 -5.49
CA TRP A 99 0.98 -11.85 -4.12
C TRP A 99 2.05 -12.42 -3.20
N VAL A 100 2.15 -11.82 -2.02
CA VAL A 100 3.07 -12.22 -0.95
C VAL A 100 2.38 -12.11 0.39
N GLU A 101 2.97 -12.75 1.39
CA GLU A 101 2.60 -12.59 2.79
C GLU A 101 3.72 -11.84 3.51
N ILE A 102 3.37 -10.79 4.25
CA ILE A 102 4.34 -9.95 4.98
C ILE A 102 4.07 -10.07 6.49
N THR A 103 5.10 -10.45 7.25
CA THR A 103 5.09 -10.33 8.71
C THR A 103 5.81 -9.05 9.10
N PHE A 104 5.11 -8.15 9.78
CA PHE A 104 5.64 -6.86 10.20
C PHE A 104 6.47 -7.00 11.48
N GLY A 105 7.67 -6.42 11.47
CA GLY A 105 8.56 -6.31 12.63
C GLY A 105 8.34 -5.01 13.39
N LYS A 106 9.32 -4.69 14.25
CA LYS A 106 9.36 -3.45 15.02
C LYS A 106 9.26 -2.23 14.11
N ILE A 107 8.59 -1.20 14.61
CA ILE A 107 8.60 0.12 14.00
C ILE A 107 9.98 0.73 14.24
N HIS A 108 10.62 1.22 13.19
CA HIS A 108 11.84 1.99 13.32
C HIS A 108 11.51 3.42 13.78
N GLU A 109 12.11 3.85 14.89
CA GLU A 109 11.83 5.16 15.50
C GLU A 109 12.10 6.34 14.56
N GLY A 110 13.11 6.21 13.69
CA GLY A 110 13.53 7.28 12.77
C GLY A 110 12.58 7.57 11.61
N ASP A 111 11.96 6.54 11.02
CA ASP A 111 11.10 6.72 9.83
C ASP A 111 9.63 6.32 10.04
N GLN A 112 9.32 5.76 11.21
CA GLN A 112 7.99 5.28 11.62
C GLN A 112 7.46 4.15 10.70
N ARG A 113 8.35 3.39 10.06
CA ARG A 113 7.98 2.23 9.24
C ARG A 113 8.27 0.93 9.99
N ASN A 114 7.42 -0.06 9.80
CA ASN A 114 7.72 -1.42 10.23
C ASN A 114 8.84 -2.00 9.37
N ALA A 115 9.82 -2.63 10.01
CA ALA A 115 10.67 -3.58 9.32
C ALA A 115 9.82 -4.72 8.74
N PHE A 116 10.22 -5.31 7.62
CA PHE A 116 9.64 -6.57 7.16
C PHE A 116 10.42 -7.68 7.86
N LYS A 117 9.81 -8.30 8.88
CA LYS A 117 10.44 -9.38 9.65
C LYS A 117 10.55 -10.64 8.80
N LYS A 118 9.53 -10.90 7.99
CA LYS A 118 9.48 -12.00 7.03
C LYS A 118 8.64 -11.57 5.82
N ILE A 119 9.02 -12.05 4.66
CA ILE A 119 8.21 -12.04 3.44
C ILE A 119 8.21 -13.45 2.87
N GLY A 120 7.06 -13.92 2.40
CA GLY A 120 6.88 -15.26 1.82
C GLY A 120 5.92 -15.21 0.63
N SER A 121 5.89 -16.29 -0.16
CA SER A 121 4.91 -16.44 -1.22
C SER A 121 3.50 -16.57 -0.63
N PHE A 122 2.51 -16.02 -1.33
CA PHE A 122 1.10 -16.14 -0.96
C PHE A 122 0.28 -16.48 -2.20
N ASP A 123 -0.53 -17.53 -2.10
CA ASP A 123 -1.43 -17.94 -3.18
C ASP A 123 -2.83 -17.35 -2.96
N ALA A 124 -3.15 -16.30 -3.70
CA ALA A 124 -4.47 -15.66 -3.66
C ALA A 124 -5.53 -16.36 -4.52
N SER A 125 -5.19 -17.44 -5.27
CA SER A 125 -6.10 -18.10 -6.21
C SER A 125 -7.35 -18.68 -5.55
N ALA A 126 -7.24 -19.05 -4.27
CA ALA A 126 -8.33 -19.59 -3.47
C ALA A 126 -9.24 -18.51 -2.84
N PHE A 127 -8.93 -17.23 -3.02
CA PHE A 127 -9.60 -16.12 -2.34
C PHE A 127 -10.45 -15.28 -3.30
N THR A 128 -11.59 -14.79 -2.80
CA THR A 128 -12.30 -13.68 -3.44
C THR A 128 -11.62 -12.38 -3.04
N ILE A 129 -11.33 -11.50 -3.99
CA ILE A 129 -10.63 -10.24 -3.72
C ILE A 129 -11.62 -9.08 -3.80
N LYS A 130 -11.84 -8.40 -2.67
CA LYS A 130 -12.58 -7.14 -2.60
C LYS A 130 -11.58 -5.99 -2.63
N GLU A 131 -11.30 -5.51 -3.84
CA GLU A 131 -10.50 -4.31 -4.06
C GLU A 131 -11.31 -3.05 -3.75
N TYR A 132 -10.63 -1.95 -3.44
CA TYR A 132 -11.30 -0.66 -3.45
C TYR A 132 -11.65 -0.26 -4.87
N ALA A 133 -12.88 0.21 -5.09
CA ALA A 133 -13.34 0.72 -6.38
C ALA A 133 -12.55 1.94 -6.89
N PHE A 134 -11.71 2.57 -6.04
CA PHE A 134 -10.98 3.78 -6.38
C PHE A 134 -9.62 3.87 -5.64
N LYS A 135 -8.63 4.54 -6.25
CA LYS A 135 -7.32 4.85 -5.62
C LYS A 135 -7.53 5.78 -4.42
N LEU A 136 -7.36 5.23 -3.21
CA LEU A 136 -7.71 5.83 -1.91
C LEU A 136 -6.98 7.12 -1.52
N ASP A 137 -6.07 7.60 -2.36
CA ASP A 137 -5.20 8.72 -2.10
C ASP A 137 -5.20 9.78 -3.22
N LYS A 138 -5.94 9.53 -4.31
CA LYS A 138 -5.87 10.37 -5.52
C LYS A 138 -7.08 11.24 -5.80
N ASP A 139 -8.24 10.93 -5.23
CA ASP A 139 -9.47 11.64 -5.56
C ASP A 139 -9.98 12.49 -4.37
N TRP A 140 -9.36 13.66 -4.22
CA TRP A 140 -9.68 14.66 -3.19
C TRP A 140 -10.67 15.67 -3.77
N GLN A 141 -11.89 15.67 -3.23
CA GLN A 141 -13.00 16.45 -3.77
C GLN A 141 -13.56 17.41 -2.72
N LYS A 142 -14.21 18.48 -3.18
CA LYS A 142 -14.94 19.38 -2.28
C LYS A 142 -16.18 18.67 -1.76
N ILE A 143 -16.70 19.13 -0.62
CA ILE A 143 -17.91 18.58 0.01
C ILE A 143 -19.10 18.57 -0.95
N GLY A 144 -19.28 19.61 -1.77
CA GLY A 144 -20.36 19.69 -2.76
C GLY A 144 -20.30 18.57 -3.80
N ASP A 145 -19.12 18.30 -4.37
CA ASP A 145 -18.94 17.26 -5.40
C ASP A 145 -19.22 15.86 -4.82
N VAL A 146 -18.74 15.62 -3.60
CA VAL A 146 -18.98 14.39 -2.84
C VAL A 146 -20.47 14.21 -2.52
N ALA A 147 -21.14 15.29 -2.10
CA ALA A 147 -22.56 15.28 -1.79
C ALA A 147 -23.39 14.93 -3.04
N GLY A 148 -23.05 15.53 -4.19
CA GLY A 148 -23.65 15.21 -5.48
C GLY A 148 -23.50 13.74 -5.85
N LYS A 149 -22.31 13.16 -5.70
CA LYS A 149 -22.05 11.74 -6.00
C LYS A 149 -22.79 10.76 -5.09
N LEU A 150 -23.04 11.12 -3.83
CA LEU A 150 -23.79 10.29 -2.88
C LEU A 150 -25.30 10.50 -2.99
N GLY A 151 -25.77 11.48 -3.75
CA GLY A 151 -27.17 11.91 -3.71
C GLY A 151 -27.59 12.43 -2.33
N LEU A 152 -26.66 13.03 -1.58
CA LEU A 152 -26.89 13.55 -0.22
C LEU A 152 -26.74 15.07 -0.17
N SER A 153 -27.26 15.70 0.88
CA SER A 153 -26.95 17.11 1.16
C SER A 153 -25.53 17.29 1.69
N GLU A 154 -24.90 18.45 1.41
CA GLU A 154 -23.60 18.79 1.98
C GLU A 154 -23.58 18.71 3.51
N ASN A 155 -24.66 19.12 4.17
CA ASN A 155 -24.77 19.07 5.63
C ASN A 155 -24.78 17.64 6.16
N THR A 156 -25.44 16.71 5.46
CA THR A 156 -25.42 15.28 5.80
C THR A 156 -24.01 14.72 5.69
N VAL A 157 -23.30 15.05 4.61
CA VAL A 157 -21.90 14.65 4.40
C VAL A 157 -21.00 15.21 5.50
N ARG A 158 -21.11 16.50 5.83
CA ARG A 158 -20.35 17.13 6.93
C ARG A 158 -20.56 16.43 8.27
N ARG A 159 -21.81 16.07 8.61
CA ARG A 159 -22.13 15.35 9.85
C ARG A 159 -21.50 13.96 9.88
N ARG A 160 -21.56 13.21 8.77
CA ARG A 160 -20.96 11.87 8.66
C ARG A 160 -19.44 11.94 8.80
N ILE A 161 -18.80 12.88 8.11
CA ILE A 161 -17.35 13.08 8.22
C ILE A 161 -16.95 13.47 9.63
N LYS A 162 -17.69 14.35 10.32
CA LYS A 162 -17.38 14.73 11.71
C LYS A 162 -17.35 13.52 12.66
N LYS A 163 -18.14 12.48 12.39
CA LYS A 163 -18.11 11.22 13.16
C LYS A 163 -16.91 10.34 12.82
N LEU A 164 -16.52 10.31 11.54
CA LEU A 164 -15.46 9.43 11.00
C LEU A 164 -14.05 10.04 11.10
N GLU A 165 -13.95 11.37 11.17
CA GLU A 165 -12.69 12.11 11.20
C GLU A 165 -11.80 11.79 12.41
N PRO A 166 -12.30 11.57 13.64
CA PRO A 166 -11.45 11.17 14.76
C PRO A 166 -10.67 9.87 14.52
N GLU A 167 -11.28 8.92 13.80
CA GLU A 167 -10.68 7.60 13.54
C GLU A 167 -9.78 7.59 12.30
N HIS A 168 -10.13 8.35 11.26
CA HIS A 168 -9.43 8.32 9.98
C HIS A 168 -8.56 9.56 9.70
N GLY A 169 -8.80 10.67 10.39
CA GLY A 169 -8.02 11.89 10.35
C GLY A 169 -7.66 12.38 8.93
N ALA A 170 -6.37 12.62 8.73
CA ALA A 170 -5.79 13.15 7.48
C ALA A 170 -5.92 12.22 6.25
N LEU A 171 -6.42 10.99 6.45
CA LEU A 171 -6.72 10.03 5.37
C LEU A 171 -8.12 10.25 4.77
N LEU A 172 -9.03 10.83 5.55
CA LEU A 172 -10.38 11.15 5.10
C LEU A 172 -10.50 12.63 4.71
N VAL A 173 -9.83 13.51 5.45
CA VAL A 173 -10.00 14.97 5.35
C VAL A 173 -8.66 15.65 5.21
N ARG A 174 -8.57 16.61 4.28
CA ARG A 174 -7.46 17.56 4.18
C ARG A 174 -7.96 18.98 3.98
N TYR A 175 -7.06 19.92 4.17
CA TYR A 175 -7.29 21.32 3.87
C TYR A 175 -6.40 21.72 2.70
N THR A 176 -7.00 22.42 1.74
CA THR A 176 -6.25 23.10 0.67
C THR A 176 -5.45 24.27 1.26
N PRO A 177 -4.45 24.81 0.54
CA PRO A 177 -3.74 26.02 0.98
C PRO A 177 -4.66 27.22 1.27
N GLY A 178 -5.82 27.30 0.60
CA GLY A 178 -6.86 28.31 0.84
C GLY A 178 -7.80 28.00 2.02
N GLY A 179 -7.49 26.99 2.85
CA GLY A 179 -8.30 26.64 4.02
C GLY A 179 -9.60 25.88 3.70
N HIS A 180 -9.89 25.57 2.43
CA HIS A 180 -11.06 24.78 2.08
C HIS A 180 -10.84 23.30 2.41
N ARG A 181 -11.86 22.69 3.00
CA ARG A 181 -11.88 21.26 3.31
C ARG A 181 -12.10 20.44 2.04
N VAL A 182 -11.25 19.46 1.81
CA VAL A 182 -11.37 18.44 0.77
C VAL A 182 -11.42 17.06 1.39
N ILE A 183 -12.14 16.15 0.74
CA ILE A 183 -12.44 14.82 1.24
C ILE A 183 -11.89 13.81 0.26
N CYS A 184 -11.27 12.75 0.77
CA CYS A 184 -10.97 11.59 -0.04
C CYS A 184 -12.28 10.85 -0.36
N TRP A 185 -12.82 11.08 -1.57
CA TRP A 185 -14.05 10.48 -2.06
C TRP A 185 -14.04 8.94 -1.93
N PRO A 186 -13.01 8.25 -2.44
CA PRO A 186 -12.84 6.81 -2.30
C PRO A 186 -12.99 6.31 -0.86
N ARG A 187 -12.31 6.98 0.08
CA ARG A 187 -12.30 6.56 1.48
C ARG A 187 -13.69 6.73 2.10
N LEU A 188 -14.32 7.88 1.85
CA LEU A 188 -15.67 8.15 2.36
C LEU A 188 -16.70 7.18 1.80
N HIS A 189 -16.68 6.88 0.50
CA HIS A 189 -17.63 5.97 -0.13
C HIS A 189 -17.61 4.59 0.54
N ASN A 190 -16.41 4.03 0.76
CA ASN A 190 -16.27 2.72 1.41
C ASN A 190 -16.79 2.73 2.85
N LEU A 191 -16.42 3.74 3.64
CA LEU A 191 -16.89 3.89 5.03
C LEU A 191 -18.41 4.06 5.16
N LEU A 192 -19.10 4.38 4.06
CA LEU A 192 -20.56 4.53 4.01
C LEU A 192 -21.28 3.37 3.31
N SER A 193 -20.52 2.44 2.71
CA SER A 193 -21.04 1.26 2.01
C SER A 193 -21.03 0.00 2.88
N ASP A 194 -20.36 0.05 4.03
CA ASP A 194 -20.48 -0.91 5.13
C ASP A 194 -21.60 -0.48 6.09
#